data_AF-A0A1H4XZ73-F1
#
_entry.id   AF-A0A1H4XZ73-F1
#
_cell.length_a   1.000
_cell.length_b   1.000
_cell.length_c   1.000
_cell.angle_alpha   90.00
_cell.angle_beta   90.00
_cell.angle_gamma   90.00
#
_symmetry.space_group_name_H-M   'P 1'
#
loop_
_entity.id
_entity.type
_entity.pdbx_description
1 polymer ?
#
loop_
_entity_poly.entity_id
_entity_poly.type
_entity_poly.pdbx_seq_one_letter_code
_entity_poly.pdbx_strand_id
1 'polypeptide(L)' 'MRKLESIYYDIEQEKWCMRQGVRSYGLHCGECFDLYIGKTAYPCRLELDTDWYVILPETKFTLHLRTVYQVRM' A
#
# COMPACT_ATOMS: atom_id res chain seq x y z
N MET A 1 17.14 2.47 10.51
CA MET A 1 15.67 2.65 10.67
C MET A 1 15.04 2.45 9.30
N ARG A 2 13.98 1.64 9.17
CA ARG A 2 13.26 1.52 7.89
C ARG A 2 12.54 2.85 7.58
N LYS A 3 12.59 3.31 6.34
CA LYS A 3 12.11 4.63 5.91
C LYS A 3 10.60 4.62 5.72
N LEU A 4 9.93 5.69 6.15
CA LEU A 4 8.52 5.89 5.85
C LEU A 4 8.41 6.32 4.38
N GLU A 5 7.64 5.58 3.60
CA GLU A 5 7.40 5.83 2.19
C GLU A 5 5.90 6.02 1.96
N SER A 6 5.54 6.44 0.75
CA SER A 6 4.14 6.62 0.36
C SER A 6 3.78 5.75 -0.84
N ILE A 7 2.60 5.14 -0.78
CA ILE A 7 2.00 4.44 -1.91
C ILE A 7 0.83 5.25 -2.47
N TYR A 8 0.66 5.21 -3.78
CA TYR A 8 -0.40 5.87 -4.52
C TYR A 8 -0.92 4.95 -5.60
N TYR A 9 -2.17 5.13 -6.01
CA TYR A 9 -2.73 4.37 -7.12
C TYR A 9 -2.35 5.03 -8.45
N ASP A 10 -1.73 4.27 -9.34
CA ASP A 10 -1.46 4.67 -10.71
C ASP A 10 -2.60 4.16 -11.60
N ILE A 11 -3.37 5.10 -12.15
CA ILE A 11 -4.56 4.80 -12.97
C ILE A 11 -4.17 4.21 -14.32
N GLU A 12 -3.02 4.60 -14.90
CA GLU A 12 -2.61 4.10 -16.22
C GLU A 12 -2.16 2.65 -16.15
N GLN A 13 -1.58 2.26 -15.02
CA GLN A 13 -1.09 0.90 -14.78
C GLN A 13 -2.04 0.05 -13.93
N GLU A 14 -3.16 0.62 -13.50
CA GLU A 14 -4.19 0.04 -12.63
C GLU A 14 -3.64 -0.66 -11.36
N LYS A 15 -2.57 -0.11 -10.76
CA LYS A 15 -1.87 -0.72 -9.61
C LYS A 15 -1.40 0.29 -8.58
N TRP A 16 -1.16 -0.19 -7.36
CA TRP A 16 -0.48 0.59 -6.34
C TRP A 16 1.01 0.72 -6.65
N CYS A 17 1.54 1.92 -6.49
CA CYS A 17 2.93 2.25 -6.75
C CYS A 17 3.54 2.92 -5.52
N MET A 18 4.75 2.53 -5.14
CA MET A 18 5.52 3.17 -4.09
C MET A 18 6.45 4.22 -4.69
N ARG A 19 6.47 5.42 -4.10
CA ARG A 19 7.39 6.48 -4.48
C ARG A 19 8.68 6.39 -3.66
N GLN A 20 9.81 6.18 -4.32
CA GLN A 20 11.14 6.20 -3.69
C GLN A 20 12.02 7.23 -4.41
N GLY A 21 12.02 8.46 -3.89
CA GLY A 21 12.70 9.58 -4.52
C GLY A 21 12.07 9.93 -5.88
N VAL A 22 12.86 9.84 -6.96
CA VAL A 22 12.40 10.07 -8.34
C VAL A 22 11.87 8.81 -9.03
N ARG A 23 12.04 7.63 -8.42
CA ARG A 23 11.59 6.36 -9.00
C ARG A 23 10.24 5.97 -8.41
N SER A 24 9.47 5.28 -9.24
CA SER A 24 8.21 4.64 -8.85
C SER A 24 8.31 3.15 -9.09
N TYR A 25 7.86 2.38 -8.11
CA TYR A 25 7.89 0.92 -8.14
C TYR A 25 6.46 0.41 -8.02
N GLY A 26 6.00 -0.34 -9.02
CA GLY A 26 4.70 -1.00 -8.98
C GLY A 26 4.70 -2.12 -7.95
N LEU A 27 3.68 -2.14 -7.10
CA LEU A 27 3.51 -3.17 -6.09
C LEU A 27 2.73 -4.35 -6.66
N HIS A 28 2.98 -5.52 -6.09
CA HIS A 28 2.38 -6.78 -6.53
C HIS A 28 1.63 -7.48 -5.40
N CYS A 29 0.71 -8.38 -5.77
CA CYS A 29 0.08 -9.27 -4.80
C CYS A 29 1.13 -10.05 -4.02
N GLY A 30 0.91 -10.19 -2.72
CA GLY A 30 1.83 -10.87 -1.82
C GLY A 30 2.86 -9.94 -1.16
N GLU A 31 3.00 -8.69 -1.60
CA GLU A 31 3.91 -7.75 -0.94
C GLU A 31 3.42 -7.37 0.46
N CYS A 32 4.33 -7.45 1.44
CA CYS A 32 4.06 -7.18 2.84
C CYS A 32 4.71 -5.87 3.27
N PHE A 33 3.93 -5.02 3.95
CA PHE A 33 4.41 -3.76 4.53
C PHE A 33 3.53 -3.36 5.72
N ASP A 34 4.03 -2.47 6.55
CA ASP A 34 3.22 -1.84 7.59
C ASP A 34 2.44 -0.67 6.99
N LEU A 35 1.10 -0.75 6.98
CA LEU A 35 0.20 0.34 6.60
C LEU A 35 -0.11 1.22 7.81
N TYR A 36 0.06 2.53 7.66
CA TYR A 36 -0.29 3.48 8.72
C TYR A 36 -1.75 3.92 8.59
N ILE A 37 -2.53 3.68 9.64
CA ILE A 37 -3.89 4.19 9.82
C ILE A 37 -3.88 5.10 11.05
N GLY A 38 -3.96 6.41 10.80
CA GLY A 38 -3.71 7.42 11.84
C GLY A 38 -2.25 7.39 12.29
N LYS A 39 -2.02 7.09 13.57
CA LYS A 39 -0.67 6.97 14.16
C LYS A 39 -0.21 5.51 14.36
N THR A 40 -1.05 4.55 13.99
CA THR A 40 -0.82 3.13 14.24
C THR A 40 -0.38 2.46 12.94
N ALA A 41 0.66 1.65 13.04
CA ALA A 41 1.17 0.82 11.95
C ALA A 41 0.59 -0.59 12.07
N TYR A 42 0.00 -1.09 10.99
CA TYR A 42 -0.56 -2.44 10.92
C TYR A 42 0.20 -3.25 9.87
N PRO A 43 0.80 -4.40 10.22
CA PRO A 43 1.41 -5.27 9.23
C PRO A 43 0.31 -5.79 8.31
N CYS A 44 0.53 -5.69 7.01
CA CYS A 44 -0.46 -6.09 6.03
C CYS A 44 0.19 -6.72 4.79
N ARG A 45 -0.64 -7.39 3.99
CA ARG A 45 -0.27 -7.93 2.69
C ARG A 45 -1.20 -7.38 1.61
N LEU A 46 -0.63 -6.83 0.55
CA LEU A 46 -1.37 -6.34 -0.60
C LEU A 46 -1.88 -7.51 -1.45
N GLU A 47 -3.14 -7.43 -1.86
CA GLU A 47 -3.80 -8.40 -2.72
C GLU A 47 -4.77 -7.68 -3.67
N LEU A 48 -5.24 -8.42 -4.68
CA LEU A 48 -6.20 -7.94 -5.66
C LEU A 48 -7.36 -8.94 -5.78
N ASP A 49 -8.58 -8.43 -5.66
CA ASP A 49 -9.83 -9.13 -6.02
C ASP A 49 -10.56 -8.25 -7.06
N THR A 50 -11.79 -7.80 -6.79
CA THR A 50 -12.46 -6.78 -7.63
C THR A 50 -11.78 -5.40 -7.48
N ASP A 51 -11.37 -5.07 -6.25
CA ASP A 51 -10.60 -3.88 -5.93
C ASP A 51 -9.30 -4.29 -5.22
N TRP A 52 -8.29 -3.43 -5.29
CA TRP A 52 -7.08 -3.61 -4.48
C TRP A 52 -7.38 -3.45 -2.99
N TYR A 53 -6.93 -4.42 -2.20
CA TYR A 53 -7.12 -4.43 -0.76
C TYR A 53 -5.88 -4.93 -0.04
N VAL A 54 -5.80 -4.65 1.26
CA VAL A 54 -4.80 -5.24 2.14
C VAL A 54 -5.45 -6.19 3.13
N ILE A 55 -4.76 -7.29 3.41
CA ILE A 55 -5.09 -8.18 4.52
C ILE A 55 -4.35 -7.67 5.74
N LEU A 56 -5.11 -7.22 6.74
CA LEU A 56 -4.64 -6.87 8.08
C LEU A 56 -4.80 -8.10 9.01
N PRO A 57 -4.25 -8.09 10.23
CA PRO A 57 -4.35 -9.25 11.13
C PRO A 57 -5.78 -9.69 11.45
N GLU A 58 -6.72 -8.75 11.56
CA GLU A 58 -8.10 -9.03 12.00
C GLU A 58 -9.16 -8.75 10.93
N THR A 59 -8.79 -8.15 9.81
CA THR A 59 -9.76 -7.74 8.78
C THR A 59 -9.10 -7.52 7.42
N LYS A 60 -9.92 -7.22 6.42
CA LYS A 60 -9.49 -6.71 5.12
C LYS A 60 -9.81 -5.22 5.03
N PHE A 61 -8.98 -4.48 4.32
CA PHE A 61 -9.17 -3.05 4.11
C PHE A 61 -8.98 -2.71 2.63
N THR A 62 -10.05 -2.29 1.96
CA THR A 62 -10.00 -1.85 0.57
C THR A 62 -9.34 -0.47 0.50
N LEU A 63 -8.35 -0.33 -0.39
CA LEU A 63 -7.63 0.93 -0.54
C LEU A 63 -8.41 1.86 -1.46
N HIS A 64 -8.59 3.11 -1.02
CA HIS A 64 -9.30 4.12 -1.80
C HIS A 64 -8.35 4.74 -2.84
N LEU A 65 -8.68 4.63 -4.12
CA LEU A 65 -7.78 4.96 -5.25
C LEU A 65 -7.28 6.41 -5.26
N ARG A 66 -8.00 7.35 -4.63
CA ARG A 66 -7.59 8.78 -4.56
C ARG A 66 -6.79 9.13 -3.31
N THR A 67 -6.48 8.15 -2.47
CA THR A 67 -5.77 8.34 -1.21
C THR A 67 -4.31 7.94 -1.35
N VAL A 68 -3.41 8.77 -0.81
CA VAL A 68 -2.00 8.41 -0.63
C VAL A 68 -1.84 7.84 0.77
N TYR A 69 -1.28 6.63 0.85
CA TYR A 69 -1.09 5.94 2.13
C TYR A 69 0.38 5.96 2.54
N GLN A 70 0.63 6.16 3.83
CA GLN A 70 1.97 6.02 4.41
C GLN A 70 2.23 4.55 4.74
N VAL A 71 3.39 4.05 4.34
CA VAL A 71 3.80 2.67 4.57
C VAL A 71 5.24 2.59 5.07
N ARG A 72 5.55 1.47 5.71
CA ARG A 72 6.92 1.08 6.02
C ARG A 72 7.17 -0.34 5.53
N MET A 73 8.05 -0.46 4.53
CA MET A 73 8.60 -1.73 4.03
C MET A 73 9.63 -2.27 5.02
#